data_AF-A3UE58-F1
#
_entry.id   AF-A3UE58-F1
#
_cell.length_a   1.000
_cell.length_b   1.000
_cell.length_c   1.000
_cell.angle_alpha   90.00
_cell.angle_beta   90.00
_cell.angle_gamma   90.00
#
_symmetry.space_group_name_H-M   'P 1'
#
loop_
_entity.id
_entity.type
_entity.pdbx_description
1 polymer ?
#
loop_
_entity_poly.entity_id
_entity_poly.type
_entity_poly.pdbx_seq_one_letter_code
_entity_poly.pdbx_strand_id
1 'polypeptide(L)'
;MKDRFDMHTVFRTLGLVVGLCTCSLAAGCASQPITLGADSQADIEAEARLRSQAARLSALVDEEGWTLTAGPADAARQFFSRLINGGEDADAQSDPVSLYVEAQGANVVLAFHEDIAQLTTLAQGVADAADNVSESAQGLGQATLTQDLASAEGALGAVRRAEDFFKAVSEGFGPDADEAQIAQALSLLAAEKTRLADAADALAERRWAAQSSQGLSS
;
A
#
# COMPACT_ATOMS: atom_id res chain seq x y z
N MET A 1 -52.52 1.72 36.57
CA MET A 1 -51.93 2.71 37.50
C MET A 1 -50.58 3.09 36.88
N LYS A 2 -50.46 4.23 36.18
CA LYS A 2 -50.25 5.60 36.72
C LYS A 2 -48.76 5.74 37.12
N ASP A 3 -47.88 6.59 36.56
CA ASP A 3 -47.87 7.83 35.75
C ASP A 3 -46.60 7.77 34.83
N ARG A 4 -46.52 8.28 33.60
CA ARG A 4 -46.45 9.68 33.10
C ARG A 4 -45.39 10.57 33.77
N PHE A 5 -44.28 10.80 33.05
CA PHE A 5 -43.52 12.06 32.96
C PHE A 5 -42.77 12.06 31.62
N ASP A 6 -43.45 12.39 30.53
CA ASP A 6 -43.14 13.61 29.76
C ASP A 6 -42.89 14.85 30.63
N MET A 7 -41.90 15.68 30.27
CA MET A 7 -41.97 17.15 30.19
C MET A 7 -40.58 17.76 29.95
N HIS A 8 -40.43 18.37 28.77
CA HIS A 8 -39.77 19.65 28.43
C HIS A 8 -38.81 20.25 29.50
N THR A 9 -37.67 20.86 29.12
CA THR A 9 -37.64 22.30 28.77
C THR A 9 -36.27 22.70 28.21
N VAL A 10 -36.31 23.22 26.99
CA VAL A 10 -35.53 24.33 26.38
C VAL A 10 -34.59 25.08 27.34
N PHE A 11 -33.31 25.22 26.99
CA PHE A 11 -32.60 26.48 27.19
C PHE A 11 -31.72 26.82 25.99
N ARG A 12 -32.19 27.84 25.27
CA ARG A 12 -31.54 28.54 24.16
C ARG A 12 -31.19 29.91 24.72
N THR A 13 -29.90 30.23 24.89
CA THR A 13 -29.41 31.60 25.14
C THR A 13 -27.91 31.63 24.85
N LEU A 14 -27.47 32.18 23.71
CA LEU A 14 -27.18 33.61 23.48
C LEU A 14 -26.15 34.15 24.49
N GLY A 15 -24.91 34.29 24.02
CA GLY A 15 -23.78 34.87 24.74
C GLY A 15 -22.84 35.58 23.79
N LEU A 16 -23.40 36.55 23.06
CA LEU A 16 -22.69 37.58 22.31
C LEU A 16 -21.90 38.46 23.29
N VAL A 17 -20.56 38.51 23.15
CA VAL A 17 -19.76 39.59 23.71
C VAL A 17 -18.96 40.24 22.58
N VAL A 18 -19.48 41.39 22.17
CA VAL A 18 -18.83 42.42 21.36
C VAL A 18 -18.00 43.32 22.28
N GLY A 19 -16.82 43.74 21.83
CA GLY A 19 -15.98 44.76 22.48
C GLY A 19 -14.53 44.70 21.97
N LEU A 20 -14.26 44.98 20.69
CA LEU A 20 -13.90 46.30 20.15
C LEU A 20 -12.72 46.97 20.89
N CYS A 21 -11.53 46.91 20.30
CA CYS A 21 -10.55 47.98 20.42
C CYS A 21 -9.67 48.07 19.17
N THR A 22 -9.83 49.21 18.50
CA THR A 22 -9.26 49.67 17.22
C THR A 22 -7.78 50.05 17.33
N CYS A 23 -7.00 49.74 16.29
CA CYS A 23 -5.88 50.58 15.84
C CYS A 23 -5.82 50.58 14.31
N SER A 24 -5.68 51.78 13.78
CA SER A 24 -5.88 52.19 12.40
C SER A 24 -4.65 51.99 11.51
N LEU A 25 -4.92 51.82 10.20
CA LEU A 25 -4.13 52.31 9.06
C LEU A 25 -2.63 51.96 8.99
N ALA A 26 -2.31 50.96 8.16
CA ALA A 26 -1.15 51.01 7.29
C ALA A 26 -1.46 50.22 6.01
N ALA A 27 -1.33 50.87 4.86
CA ALA A 27 -1.22 50.20 3.57
C ALA A 27 0.02 49.30 3.62
N GLY A 28 -0.20 48.00 3.76
CA GLY A 28 0.81 46.97 3.59
C GLY A 28 0.50 46.21 2.32
N CYS A 29 1.50 46.03 1.47
CA CYS A 29 1.44 45.23 0.25
C CYS A 29 0.60 43.97 0.48
N ALA A 30 -0.44 43.77 -0.33
CA ALA A 30 -1.04 42.45 -0.49
C ALA A 30 0.01 41.56 -1.15
N SER A 31 0.99 41.10 -0.38
CA SER A 31 1.72 39.89 -0.71
C SER A 31 0.66 38.81 -0.73
N GLN A 32 0.28 38.37 -1.93
CA GLN A 32 -0.45 37.12 -2.08
C GLN A 32 0.22 36.08 -1.16
N PRO A 33 -0.56 35.31 -0.39
CA PRO A 33 0.04 34.23 0.38
C PRO A 33 0.72 33.33 -0.65
N ILE A 34 2.04 33.36 -0.62
CA ILE A 34 2.88 32.42 -1.31
C ILE A 34 2.49 31.06 -0.72
N THR A 35 1.65 30.31 -1.44
CA THR A 35 1.33 28.90 -1.17
C THR A 35 2.55 28.05 -1.56
N LEU A 36 3.74 28.36 -1.03
CA LEU A 36 4.94 27.55 -1.27
C LEU A 36 5.01 26.31 -0.35
N GLY A 37 4.15 26.23 0.68
CA GLY A 37 4.24 25.17 1.70
C GLY A 37 3.28 24.00 1.49
N ALA A 38 2.02 24.27 1.14
CA ALA A 38 0.96 23.26 1.14
C ALA A 38 1.19 22.18 0.07
N ASP A 39 1.51 22.58 -1.17
CA ASP A 39 1.77 21.63 -2.26
C ASP A 39 3.03 20.80 -1.96
N SER A 40 4.11 21.45 -1.49
CA SER A 40 5.34 20.74 -1.11
C SER A 40 5.17 19.77 0.06
N GLN A 41 4.24 20.05 0.98
CA GLN A 41 3.99 19.17 2.11
C GLN A 41 3.14 17.97 1.70
N ALA A 42 2.12 18.18 0.85
CA ALA A 42 1.33 17.10 0.28
C ALA A 42 2.19 16.13 -0.55
N ASP A 43 3.16 16.66 -1.31
CA ASP A 43 4.11 15.86 -2.09
C ASP A 43 5.00 14.99 -1.19
N ILE A 44 5.60 15.58 -0.13
CA ILE A 44 6.42 14.84 0.84
C ILE A 44 5.59 13.76 1.55
N GLU A 45 4.34 14.08 1.89
CA GLU A 45 3.41 13.12 2.49
C GLU A 45 3.08 11.97 1.52
N ALA A 46 2.91 12.26 0.22
CA ALA A 46 2.69 11.24 -0.81
C ALA A 46 3.90 10.30 -0.97
N GLU A 47 5.12 10.83 -1.00
CA GLU A 47 6.34 10.01 -1.05
C GLU A 47 6.49 9.11 0.19
N ALA A 48 6.33 9.68 1.38
CA ALA A 48 6.43 8.94 2.62
C ALA A 48 5.36 7.85 2.70
N ARG A 49 4.14 8.16 2.22
CA ARG A 49 3.04 7.22 2.11
C ARG A 49 3.38 6.08 1.15
N LEU A 50 3.87 6.36 -0.05
CA LEU A 50 4.29 5.34 -1.02
C LEU A 50 5.30 4.37 -0.40
N ARG A 51 6.40 4.91 0.16
CA ARG A 51 7.47 4.10 0.75
C ARG A 51 6.96 3.25 1.93
N SER A 52 6.16 3.85 2.82
CA SER A 52 5.63 3.15 3.99
C SER A 52 4.65 2.03 3.60
N GLN A 53 3.80 2.25 2.60
CA GLN A 53 2.84 1.26 2.14
C GLN A 53 3.51 0.14 1.35
N ALA A 54 4.48 0.47 0.49
CA ALA A 54 5.27 -0.51 -0.24
C ALA A 54 6.04 -1.43 0.72
N ALA A 55 6.64 -0.85 1.76
CA ALA A 55 7.32 -1.61 2.81
C ALA A 55 6.34 -2.50 3.59
N ARG A 56 5.17 -1.98 3.97
CA ARG A 56 4.14 -2.75 4.68
C ARG A 56 3.60 -3.91 3.84
N LEU A 57 3.38 -3.69 2.54
CA LEU A 57 2.93 -4.73 1.62
C LEU A 57 3.99 -5.83 1.49
N SER A 58 5.24 -5.44 1.26
CA SER A 58 6.35 -6.40 1.11
C SER A 58 6.55 -7.19 2.41
N ALA A 59 6.51 -6.52 3.56
CA ALA A 59 6.61 -7.16 4.86
C ALA A 59 5.47 -8.16 5.09
N LEU A 60 4.22 -7.81 4.77
CA LEU A 60 3.10 -8.75 4.88
C LEU A 60 3.34 -10.02 4.05
N VAL A 61 3.71 -9.87 2.77
CA VAL A 61 3.94 -11.02 1.88
C VAL A 61 5.10 -11.89 2.38
N ASP A 62 6.17 -11.28 2.88
CA ASP A 62 7.34 -12.00 3.38
C ASP A 62 7.09 -12.64 4.76
N GLU A 63 6.32 -12.00 5.64
CA GLU A 63 5.95 -12.50 6.98
C GLU A 63 4.98 -13.68 6.88
N GLU A 64 3.99 -13.58 5.99
CA GLU A 64 2.99 -14.64 5.77
C GLU A 64 3.50 -15.76 4.84
N GLY A 65 4.63 -15.54 4.16
CA GLY A 65 5.23 -16.53 3.28
C GLY A 65 4.41 -16.83 2.03
N TRP A 66 3.64 -15.86 1.53
CA TRP A 66 2.80 -16.01 0.33
C TRP A 66 3.64 -16.02 -0.96
N THR A 67 4.40 -17.09 -1.16
CA THR A 67 5.26 -17.28 -2.33
C THR A 67 5.46 -18.78 -2.63
N LEU A 68 5.43 -19.15 -3.91
CA LEU A 68 5.70 -20.53 -4.35
C LEU A 68 7.19 -20.87 -4.38
N THR A 69 8.04 -19.85 -4.48
CA THR A 69 9.50 -20.01 -4.49
C THR A 69 10.09 -19.27 -3.30
N ALA A 70 11.13 -19.84 -2.70
CA ALA A 70 11.89 -19.16 -1.66
C ALA A 70 12.35 -17.79 -2.20
N GLY A 71 12.00 -16.71 -1.49
CA GLY A 71 12.45 -15.37 -1.86
C GLY A 71 13.98 -15.25 -1.81
N PRO A 72 14.58 -14.18 -2.33
CA PRO A 72 16.04 -14.00 -2.33
C PRO A 72 16.67 -14.12 -0.93
N ALA A 73 15.97 -13.63 0.10
CA ALA A 73 16.40 -13.74 1.49
C ALA A 73 16.37 -15.19 1.98
N ASP A 74 15.35 -15.97 1.64
CA ASP A 74 15.23 -17.37 2.03
C ASP A 74 16.21 -18.25 1.26
N ALA A 75 16.41 -18.00 -0.03
CA ALA A 75 17.45 -18.65 -0.83
C ALA A 75 18.85 -18.39 -0.23
N ALA A 76 19.12 -17.17 0.22
CA ALA A 76 20.37 -16.84 0.91
C ALA A 76 20.48 -17.56 2.27
N ARG A 77 19.44 -17.53 3.11
CA ARG A 77 19.40 -18.26 4.39
C ARG A 77 19.61 -19.76 4.20
N GLN A 78 18.98 -20.35 3.19
CA GLN A 78 19.14 -21.77 2.84
C GLN A 78 20.55 -22.07 2.36
N PHE A 79 21.13 -21.22 1.51
CA PHE A 79 22.52 -21.35 1.08
C PHE A 79 23.47 -21.32 2.29
N PHE A 80 23.31 -20.37 3.21
CA PHE A 80 24.12 -20.32 4.43
C PHE A 80 23.86 -21.51 5.36
N SER A 81 22.61 -21.96 5.50
CA SER A 81 22.28 -23.16 6.28
C SER A 81 22.98 -24.40 5.72
N ARG A 82 23.00 -24.56 4.38
CA ARG A 82 23.73 -25.67 3.72
C ARG A 82 25.23 -25.59 3.92
N LEU A 83 25.82 -24.39 3.91
CA LEU A 83 27.23 -24.18 4.21
C LEU A 83 27.58 -24.51 5.66
N ILE A 84 26.69 -24.21 6.61
CA ILE A 84 26.93 -24.39 8.05
C ILE A 84 26.67 -25.84 8.48
N ASN A 85 25.58 -26.45 8.01
CA ASN A 85 25.10 -27.75 8.49
C ASN A 85 25.47 -28.93 7.58
N GLY A 86 26.10 -28.67 6.43
CA GLY A 86 26.63 -29.72 5.57
C GLY A 86 25.56 -30.58 4.91
N GLY A 87 24.79 -30.00 3.99
CA GLY A 87 24.14 -30.66 2.84
C GLY A 87 23.21 -31.88 3.01
N GLU A 88 23.08 -32.51 4.19
CA GLU A 88 22.48 -33.85 4.30
C GLU A 88 20.98 -33.87 4.60
N ASP A 89 20.38 -32.77 5.08
CA ASP A 89 18.92 -32.67 5.26
C ASP A 89 18.35 -31.53 4.41
N ALA A 90 18.37 -31.68 3.10
CA ALA A 90 17.41 -30.99 2.24
C ALA A 90 16.10 -31.79 2.22
N ASP A 91 15.58 -32.07 3.42
CA ASP A 91 14.26 -32.69 3.58
C ASP A 91 13.24 -31.86 2.79
N ALA A 92 12.36 -32.59 2.10
CA ALA A 92 11.30 -32.07 1.24
C ALA A 92 10.73 -30.78 1.81
N GLN A 93 11.16 -29.65 1.24
CA GLN A 93 10.69 -28.35 1.68
C GLN A 93 9.17 -28.40 1.60
N SER A 94 8.50 -28.34 2.76
CA SER A 94 7.06 -28.44 2.83
C SER A 94 6.47 -27.42 1.86
N ASP A 95 5.69 -27.93 0.92
CA ASP A 95 5.05 -27.12 -0.12
C ASP A 95 4.32 -25.93 0.56
N PRO A 96 4.62 -24.68 0.18
CA PRO A 96 4.08 -23.50 0.87
C PRO A 96 2.55 -23.47 0.83
N VAL A 97 1.93 -24.01 -0.23
CA VAL A 97 0.46 -24.14 -0.31
C VAL A 97 -0.04 -25.11 0.75
N SER A 98 0.58 -26.28 0.87
CA SER A 98 0.26 -27.26 1.91
C SER A 98 0.42 -26.67 3.31
N LEU A 99 1.50 -25.94 3.59
CA LEU A 99 1.71 -25.27 4.88
C LEU A 99 0.60 -24.28 5.21
N TYR A 100 0.17 -23.49 4.23
CA TYR A 100 -0.92 -22.54 4.40
C TYR A 100 -2.24 -23.26 4.68
N VAL A 101 -2.58 -24.26 3.88
CA VAL A 101 -3.82 -25.06 4.04
C VAL A 101 -3.84 -25.74 5.41
N GLU A 102 -2.72 -26.31 5.85
CA GLU A 102 -2.58 -26.93 7.18
C GLU A 102 -2.73 -25.92 8.32
N ALA A 103 -2.12 -24.74 8.18
CA ALA A 103 -2.20 -23.68 9.18
C ALA A 103 -3.64 -23.16 9.37
N GLN A 104 -4.40 -23.01 8.28
CA GLN A 104 -5.77 -22.50 8.33
C GLN A 104 -6.83 -23.59 8.61
N GLY A 105 -6.53 -24.84 8.25
CA GLY A 105 -7.39 -25.99 8.46
C GLY A 105 -8.79 -25.81 7.86
N ALA A 106 -9.83 -25.99 8.68
CA ALA A 106 -11.22 -25.91 8.22
C ALA A 106 -11.64 -24.50 7.75
N ASN A 107 -10.89 -23.46 8.10
CA ASN A 107 -11.21 -22.07 7.75
C ASN A 107 -10.45 -21.58 6.51
N VAL A 108 -9.75 -22.45 5.78
CA VAL A 108 -8.87 -22.05 4.67
C VAL A 108 -9.56 -21.18 3.62
N VAL A 109 -10.83 -21.45 3.30
CA VAL A 109 -11.58 -20.63 2.34
C VAL A 109 -11.89 -19.24 2.90
N LEU A 110 -12.21 -19.12 4.18
CA LEU A 110 -12.44 -17.81 4.81
C LEU A 110 -11.14 -17.01 4.87
N ALA A 111 -10.06 -17.63 5.38
CA ALA A 111 -8.73 -17.03 5.47
C ALA A 111 -8.25 -16.54 4.09
N PHE A 112 -8.43 -17.35 3.04
CA PHE A 112 -8.10 -16.99 1.67
C PHE A 112 -8.75 -15.67 1.22
N HIS A 113 -10.03 -15.48 1.51
CA HIS A 113 -10.74 -14.25 1.13
C HIS A 113 -10.27 -13.05 1.96
N GLU A 114 -10.03 -13.23 3.26
CA GLU A 114 -9.52 -12.18 4.15
C GLU A 114 -8.11 -11.74 3.73
N ASP A 115 -7.23 -12.70 3.47
CA ASP A 115 -5.85 -12.47 3.09
C ASP A 115 -5.74 -11.77 1.73
N ILE A 116 -6.49 -12.24 0.72
CA ILE A 116 -6.55 -11.57 -0.59
C ILE A 116 -7.14 -10.16 -0.47
N ALA A 117 -8.18 -9.96 0.34
CA ALA A 117 -8.77 -8.64 0.53
C ALA A 117 -7.78 -7.67 1.19
N GLN A 118 -7.01 -8.14 2.18
CA GLN A 118 -5.96 -7.36 2.82
C GLN A 118 -4.85 -7.00 1.84
N LEU A 119 -4.36 -7.97 1.06
CA LEU A 119 -3.34 -7.74 0.04
C LEU A 119 -3.82 -6.76 -1.03
N THR A 120 -5.05 -6.91 -1.50
CA THR A 120 -5.68 -6.03 -2.50
C THR A 120 -5.77 -4.59 -1.98
N THR A 121 -6.20 -4.41 -0.72
CA THR A 121 -6.27 -3.08 -0.09
C THR A 121 -4.90 -2.40 0.01
N LEU A 122 -3.86 -3.18 0.33
CA LEU A 122 -2.49 -2.65 0.37
C LEU A 122 -1.97 -2.32 -1.03
N ALA A 123 -2.20 -3.18 -2.01
CA ALA A 123 -1.81 -2.95 -3.40
C ALA A 123 -2.46 -1.67 -3.96
N GLN A 124 -3.76 -1.50 -3.70
CA GLN A 124 -4.50 -0.29 -4.05
C GLN A 124 -3.88 0.95 -3.43
N GLY A 125 -3.53 0.89 -2.13
CA GLY A 125 -2.94 2.03 -1.45
C GLY A 125 -1.54 2.39 -1.97
N VAL A 126 -0.73 1.40 -2.36
CA VAL A 126 0.56 1.65 -3.02
C VAL A 126 0.35 2.29 -4.38
N ALA A 127 -0.60 1.80 -5.18
CA ALA A 127 -0.96 2.38 -6.47
C ALA A 127 -1.44 3.84 -6.31
N ASP A 128 -2.37 4.11 -5.38
CA ASP A 128 -2.83 5.47 -5.05
C ASP A 128 -1.65 6.40 -4.72
N ALA A 129 -0.71 5.93 -3.90
CA ALA A 129 0.43 6.75 -3.49
C ALA A 129 1.43 6.96 -4.64
N ALA A 130 1.67 5.94 -5.47
CA ALA A 130 2.52 6.03 -6.65
C ALA A 130 1.94 6.99 -7.71
N ASP A 131 0.63 6.92 -7.96
CA ASP A 131 -0.09 7.83 -8.85
C ASP A 131 0.11 9.28 -8.39
N ASN A 132 -0.14 9.58 -7.11
CA ASN A 132 0.08 10.92 -6.53
C ASN A 132 1.53 11.41 -6.69
N VAL A 133 2.52 10.54 -6.45
CA VAL A 133 3.94 10.89 -6.63
C VAL A 133 4.28 11.10 -8.10
N SER A 134 3.63 10.37 -9.03
CA SER A 134 3.85 10.54 -10.47
C SER A 134 3.23 11.81 -11.03
N GLU A 135 2.09 12.25 -10.49
CA GLU A 135 1.33 13.43 -10.94
C GLU A 135 1.79 14.75 -10.29
N SER A 136 2.53 14.69 -9.18
CA SER A 136 3.02 15.86 -8.46
C SER A 136 3.71 16.88 -9.37
N ALA A 137 3.42 18.18 -9.22
CA ALA A 137 4.06 19.23 -10.02
C ALA A 137 5.49 19.56 -9.57
N GLN A 138 5.96 18.99 -8.46
CA GLN A 138 7.26 19.32 -7.87
C GLN A 138 8.42 18.74 -8.68
N GLY A 139 9.51 19.50 -8.79
CA GLY A 139 10.77 19.00 -9.34
C GLY A 139 11.43 18.04 -8.35
N LEU A 140 10.99 16.78 -8.35
CA LEU A 140 11.58 15.74 -7.52
C LEU A 140 13.00 15.42 -7.99
N GLY A 141 13.91 15.25 -7.03
CA GLY A 141 15.28 14.85 -7.31
C GLY A 141 15.34 13.46 -7.93
N GLN A 142 16.30 13.23 -8.82
CA GLN A 142 16.54 11.93 -9.45
C GLN A 142 16.70 10.78 -8.44
N ALA A 143 17.40 11.03 -7.34
CA ALA A 143 17.59 10.04 -6.29
C ALA A 143 16.26 9.63 -5.64
N THR A 144 15.40 10.60 -5.35
CA THR A 144 14.07 10.41 -4.76
C THR A 144 13.18 9.58 -5.68
N LEU A 145 13.06 9.98 -6.96
CA LEU A 145 12.29 9.22 -7.96
C LEU A 145 12.80 7.80 -8.16
N THR A 146 14.12 7.59 -8.10
CA THR A 146 14.71 6.26 -8.19
C THR A 146 14.32 5.39 -6.99
N GLN A 147 14.33 5.96 -5.78
CA GLN A 147 13.91 5.25 -4.57
C GLN A 147 12.41 4.92 -4.58
N ASP A 148 11.58 5.84 -5.04
CA ASP A 148 10.12 5.66 -5.13
C ASP A 148 9.75 4.59 -6.16
N LEU A 149 10.38 4.64 -7.34
CA LEU A 149 10.24 3.60 -8.35
C LEU A 149 10.67 2.23 -7.81
N ALA A 150 11.84 2.14 -7.16
CA ALA A 150 12.31 0.88 -6.58
C ALA A 150 11.34 0.34 -5.50
N SER A 151 10.71 1.24 -4.73
CA SER A 151 9.71 0.86 -3.72
C SER A 151 8.45 0.31 -4.38
N ALA A 152 7.92 0.97 -5.42
CA ALA A 152 6.76 0.52 -6.18
C ALA A 152 7.03 -0.82 -6.91
N GLU A 153 8.17 -0.96 -7.57
CA GLU A 153 8.59 -2.19 -8.25
C GLU A 153 8.77 -3.36 -7.27
N GLY A 154 9.34 -3.10 -6.08
CA GLY A 154 9.47 -4.08 -5.01
C GLY A 154 8.11 -4.60 -4.54
N ALA A 155 7.17 -3.68 -4.27
CA ALA A 155 5.80 -4.02 -3.90
C ALA A 155 5.08 -4.81 -5.01
N LEU A 156 5.21 -4.38 -6.27
CA LEU A 156 4.65 -5.09 -7.42
C LEU A 156 5.20 -6.51 -7.56
N GLY A 157 6.50 -6.69 -7.32
CA GLY A 157 7.14 -7.99 -7.25
C GLY A 157 6.56 -8.88 -6.14
N ALA A 158 6.25 -8.32 -4.97
CA ALA A 158 5.61 -9.03 -3.87
C ALA A 158 4.16 -9.44 -4.21
N VAL A 159 3.36 -8.53 -4.78
CA VAL A 159 1.99 -8.83 -5.24
C VAL A 159 1.98 -9.96 -6.27
N ARG A 160 2.91 -9.96 -7.24
CA ARG A 160 3.02 -11.04 -8.24
C ARG A 160 3.25 -12.41 -7.59
N ARG A 161 4.19 -12.49 -6.64
CA ARG A 161 4.48 -13.74 -5.92
C ARG A 161 3.27 -14.23 -5.12
N ALA A 162 2.59 -13.31 -4.42
CA ALA A 162 1.42 -13.64 -3.63
C ALA A 162 0.22 -14.05 -4.50
N GLU A 163 -0.01 -13.40 -5.64
CA GLU A 163 -1.06 -13.81 -6.58
C GLU A 163 -0.83 -15.23 -7.13
N ASP A 164 0.42 -15.54 -7.52
CA ASP A 164 0.76 -16.89 -7.98
C ASP A 164 0.56 -17.94 -6.88
N PHE A 165 0.92 -17.60 -5.64
CA PHE A 165 0.64 -18.41 -4.47
C PHE A 165 -0.86 -18.63 -4.25
N PHE A 166 -1.68 -17.58 -4.24
CA PHE A 166 -3.12 -17.71 -4.01
C PHE A 166 -3.84 -18.44 -5.15
N LYS A 167 -3.40 -18.31 -6.40
CA LYS A 167 -3.91 -19.16 -7.49
C LYS A 167 -3.68 -20.63 -7.20
N ALA A 168 -2.47 -21.00 -6.79
CA ALA A 168 -2.14 -22.37 -6.44
C ALA A 168 -2.95 -22.88 -5.22
N VAL A 169 -3.18 -22.04 -4.21
CA VAL A 169 -4.09 -22.37 -3.08
C VAL A 169 -5.49 -22.65 -3.59
N SER A 170 -6.02 -21.82 -4.50
CA SER A 170 -7.39 -21.96 -5.00
C SER A 170 -7.62 -23.22 -5.84
N GLU A 171 -6.59 -23.70 -6.54
CA GLU A 171 -6.63 -24.96 -7.30
C GLU A 171 -6.83 -26.19 -6.38
N GLY A 172 -6.46 -26.06 -5.10
CA GLY A 172 -6.64 -27.09 -4.08
C GLY A 172 -8.02 -27.10 -3.42
N PHE A 173 -8.89 -26.13 -3.71
CA PHE A 173 -10.22 -26.07 -3.10
C PHE A 173 -11.14 -27.17 -3.64
N GLY A 174 -11.93 -27.75 -2.73
CA GLY A 174 -12.91 -28.78 -3.06
C GLY A 174 -14.13 -28.24 -3.81
N PRO A 175 -15.01 -29.12 -4.32
CA PRO A 175 -16.17 -28.75 -5.13
C PRO A 175 -17.23 -27.92 -4.39
N ASP A 176 -17.17 -27.86 -3.06
CA ASP A 176 -18.09 -27.09 -2.23
C ASP A 176 -17.69 -25.61 -2.08
N ALA A 177 -16.50 -25.24 -2.57
CA ALA A 177 -16.04 -23.86 -2.53
C ALA A 177 -16.78 -22.99 -3.57
N ASP A 178 -17.08 -21.74 -3.22
CA ASP A 178 -17.73 -20.79 -4.13
C ASP A 178 -16.71 -20.29 -5.18
N GLU A 179 -16.63 -21.01 -6.30
CA GLU A 179 -15.72 -20.72 -7.41
C GLU A 179 -15.90 -19.29 -7.95
N ALA A 180 -17.12 -18.76 -7.95
CA ALA A 180 -17.39 -17.40 -8.43
C ALA A 180 -16.82 -16.35 -7.47
N GLN A 181 -16.93 -16.58 -6.16
CA GLN A 181 -16.35 -15.69 -5.15
C GLN A 181 -14.81 -15.71 -5.18
N ILE A 182 -14.21 -16.90 -5.33
CA ILE A 182 -12.76 -17.08 -5.48
C ILE A 182 -12.25 -16.35 -6.72
N ALA A 183 -12.89 -16.56 -7.87
CA ALA A 183 -12.52 -15.91 -9.13
C ALA A 183 -12.64 -14.39 -9.03
N GLN A 184 -13.68 -13.88 -8.35
CA GLN A 184 -13.85 -12.46 -8.10
C GLN A 184 -12.71 -11.89 -7.24
N ALA A 185 -12.34 -12.55 -6.14
CA ALA A 185 -11.26 -12.11 -5.26
C ALA A 185 -9.92 -12.02 -6.02
N LEU A 186 -9.57 -13.06 -6.78
CA LEU A 186 -8.36 -13.07 -7.62
C LEU A 186 -8.41 -12.01 -8.73
N SER A 187 -9.58 -11.78 -9.33
CA SER A 187 -9.75 -10.73 -10.34
C SER A 187 -9.54 -9.33 -9.78
N LEU A 188 -9.98 -9.07 -8.55
CA LEU A 188 -9.77 -7.78 -7.89
C LEU A 188 -8.28 -7.54 -7.60
N LEU A 189 -7.58 -8.55 -7.07
CA LEU A 189 -6.14 -8.49 -6.85
C LEU A 189 -5.38 -8.24 -8.17
N ALA A 190 -5.76 -8.93 -9.25
CA ALA A 190 -5.14 -8.78 -10.55
C ALA A 190 -5.36 -7.37 -11.16
N ALA A 191 -6.52 -6.76 -10.90
CA ALA A 191 -6.80 -5.38 -11.30
C ALA A 191 -5.88 -4.39 -10.57
N GLU A 192 -5.76 -4.51 -9.24
CA GLU A 192 -4.87 -3.64 -8.46
C GLU A 192 -3.39 -3.87 -8.77
N LYS A 193 -2.97 -5.11 -9.08
CA LYS A 193 -1.63 -5.40 -9.59
C LYS A 193 -1.35 -4.65 -10.90
N THR A 194 -2.32 -4.65 -11.83
CA THR A 194 -2.18 -3.97 -13.13
C THR A 194 -2.06 -2.47 -12.92
N ARG A 195 -2.92 -1.91 -12.08
CA ARG A 195 -2.89 -0.49 -11.73
C ARG A 195 -1.57 -0.08 -11.07
N LEU A 196 -1.05 -0.90 -10.16
CA LEU A 196 0.27 -0.66 -9.54
C LEU A 196 1.41 -0.71 -10.59
N ALA A 197 1.31 -1.58 -11.60
CA ALA A 197 2.28 -1.61 -12.69
C ALA A 197 2.23 -0.32 -13.52
N ASP A 198 1.03 0.14 -13.89
CA ASP A 198 0.84 1.38 -14.63
C ASP A 198 1.40 2.59 -13.85
N ALA A 199 1.15 2.64 -12.53
CA ALA A 199 1.69 3.69 -11.66
C ALA A 199 3.23 3.67 -11.57
N ALA A 200 3.84 2.48 -11.53
CA ALA A 200 5.29 2.32 -11.57
C ALA A 200 5.88 2.79 -12.92
N ASP A 201 5.21 2.49 -14.03
CA ASP A 201 5.61 2.97 -15.36
C ASP A 201 5.55 4.50 -15.44
N ALA A 202 4.50 5.13 -14.87
CA ALA A 202 4.40 6.60 -14.79
C ALA A 202 5.55 7.22 -13.97
N LEU A 203 5.97 6.58 -12.86
CA LEU A 203 7.15 7.01 -12.10
C LEU A 203 8.44 6.89 -12.91
N ALA A 204 8.59 5.82 -13.70
CA ALA A 204 9.74 5.61 -14.57
C ALA A 204 9.81 6.68 -15.68
N GLU A 205 8.67 7.02 -16.30
CA GLU A 205 8.56 8.10 -17.29
C GLU A 205 8.95 9.45 -16.70
N ARG A 206 8.45 9.77 -15.50
CA ARG A 206 8.81 11.00 -14.80
C ARG A 206 10.30 11.08 -14.48
N ARG A 207 10.89 9.99 -14.00
CA ARG A 207 12.34 9.89 -13.76
C ARG A 207 13.13 10.19 -15.03
N TRP A 208 12.71 9.62 -16.16
CA TRP A 208 13.36 9.86 -17.45
C TRP A 208 13.20 11.31 -17.93
N ALA A 209 12.03 11.92 -17.77
CA ALA A 209 11.79 13.32 -18.10
C ALA A 209 12.68 14.27 -17.28
N ALA A 210 12.80 14.00 -15.96
CA ALA A 210 13.67 14.77 -15.07
C ALA A 210 15.17 14.60 -15.38
N GLN A 211 15.57 13.48 -15.99
CA GLN A 211 16.98 13.26 -16.38
C GLN A 211 17.29 14.04 -17.66
N SER A 212 16.35 14.04 -18.59
CA SER A 212 16.46 14.73 -19.87
C SER A 212 16.55 16.26 -19.70
N SER A 213 15.82 16.83 -18.74
CA SER A 213 15.86 18.27 -18.45
C SER A 213 17.17 18.73 -17.80
N GLN A 214 17.79 17.88 -16.97
CA GLN A 214 19.12 18.17 -16.38
C GLN A 214 20.23 18.16 -17.42
N GLY A 215 20.22 17.22 -18.37
CA GLY A 215 21.23 17.14 -19.43
C GLY A 215 21.18 18.28 -20.46
N LEU A 216 20.06 19.00 -20.56
CA LEU A 216 19.91 20.19 -21.42
C LEU A 216 20.36 21.49 -20.73
N SER A 217 20.53 21.47 -19.40
CA SER A 217 20.88 22.64 -18.59
C SER A 217 22.37 22.72 -18.23
N SER A 218 23.16 21.73 -18.65
CA SER A 218 24.62 21.60 -18.45
C SER A 218 25.40 21.84 -19.74
#